data_AF-A0A957FVR7-F1
#
_entry.id   AF-A0A957FVR7-F1
#
_cell.length_a   1.000
_cell.length_b   1.000
_cell.length_c   1.000
_cell.angle_alpha   90.00
_cell.angle_beta   90.00
_cell.angle_gamma   90.00
#
_symmetry.space_group_name_H-M   'P 1'
#
loop_
_entity.id
_entity.type
_entity.pdbx_description
1 polymer ?
#
loop_
_entity_poly.entity_id
_entity_poly.type
_entity_poly.pdbx_seq_one_letter_code
_entity_poly.pdbx_strand_id
1 'polypeptide(L)'
;SASPERVVRVRLYKYLARVPMTATLVLTAMVLVSRTSSFLGLPPGVAEAFAAVSVIIVWGWFVHTFKRAFQRVLQIDDNPDVRRILQLSERIVTTRELHDYLETVLAAACEGLRTPSAFIVTFTAEGPALEVAVGPPADLNQIVANDQIRQLAAGNGRVSTTEADIGVSEEDVETAGDLFVWEEYWMRPLYDRENSVLLGLLGLRARGEADLPDFEEQEQLLLERISLQAATALEDRILQQQVFAAVEDLLPLLNNLQEQRSATTFGGSSAITAGETPLDDPEFNNMVKDALSHYWGGPKLTESPLLRLQVVQEALQRHEGNPTRALREILQQAIERQKPPGERSMTRTEWLMYNILELKFVEGQKVRDVARRLAMSESDLYRKQRIAIENVARTINDMEREQNGEPPLAVEMVQEDDE
;
A
#
# COMPACT_ATOMS: atom_id res chain seq x y z
N SER A 1 12.95 1.71 11.70
CA SER A 1 11.62 2.22 12.13
C SER A 1 11.46 3.73 11.84
N ALA A 2 11.48 4.16 10.57
CA ALA A 2 11.42 5.59 10.20
C ALA A 2 10.36 5.94 9.11
N SER A 3 9.28 5.16 9.04
CA SER A 3 8.13 5.42 8.15
C SER A 3 7.10 6.47 8.61
N PRO A 4 7.07 7.04 9.85
CA PRO A 4 6.04 8.03 10.18
C PRO A 4 6.33 9.46 9.69
N GLU A 5 7.60 9.86 9.56
CA GLU A 5 7.96 11.28 9.45
C GLU A 5 7.73 11.88 8.05
N ARG A 6 7.87 11.07 6.99
CA ARG A 6 7.58 11.49 5.61
C ARG A 6 6.08 11.67 5.37
N VAL A 7 5.23 10.82 5.95
CA VAL A 7 3.77 10.90 5.82
C VAL A 7 3.22 12.16 6.52
N VAL A 8 3.82 12.53 7.66
CA VAL A 8 3.44 13.75 8.39
C VAL A 8 3.81 15.02 7.62
N ARG A 9 5.00 15.11 7.02
CA ARG A 9 5.38 16.30 6.22
C ARG A 9 4.45 16.50 5.01
N VAL A 10 4.09 15.43 4.30
CA VAL A 10 3.19 15.52 3.13
C VAL A 10 1.75 15.90 3.54
N ARG A 11 1.23 15.37 4.65
CA ARG A 11 -0.06 15.81 5.20
C ARG A 11 -0.04 17.26 5.67
N LEU A 12 1.06 17.69 6.30
CA LEU A 12 1.22 19.05 6.80
C LEU A 12 1.21 20.07 5.65
N TYR A 13 1.97 19.83 4.57
CA TYR A 13 1.93 20.71 3.38
C TYR A 13 0.55 20.75 2.72
N LYS A 14 -0.19 19.62 2.71
CA LYS A 14 -1.54 19.54 2.14
C LYS A 14 -2.58 20.31 2.96
N TYR A 15 -2.42 20.37 4.29
CA TYR A 15 -3.28 21.18 5.17
C TYR A 15 -2.85 22.66 5.20
N LEU A 16 -1.55 22.96 5.17
CA LEU A 16 -1.03 24.33 5.14
C LEU A 16 -1.37 25.04 3.82
N ALA A 17 -1.42 24.34 2.69
CA ALA A 17 -1.80 24.95 1.41
C ALA A 17 -3.27 25.39 1.35
N ARG A 18 -4.14 24.90 2.25
CA ARG A 18 -5.60 25.05 2.09
C ARG A 18 -6.21 26.20 2.90
N VAL A 19 -5.63 26.56 4.05
CA VAL A 19 -6.25 27.50 5.00
C VAL A 19 -5.45 28.79 5.21
N PRO A 20 -4.13 28.77 5.47
CA PRO A 20 -3.39 30.02 5.59
C PRO A 20 -3.14 30.68 4.22
N MET A 21 -2.94 29.90 3.15
CA MET A 21 -2.69 30.45 1.81
C MET A 21 -3.91 31.20 1.24
N THR A 22 -5.12 30.67 1.46
CA THR A 22 -6.39 31.33 1.13
C THR A 22 -6.52 32.66 1.86
N ALA A 23 -6.28 32.66 3.18
CA ALA A 23 -6.38 33.86 4.01
C ALA A 23 -5.42 34.96 3.54
N THR A 24 -4.16 34.62 3.24
CA THR A 24 -3.21 35.59 2.68
C THR A 24 -3.64 36.10 1.31
N LEU A 25 -4.20 35.25 0.44
CA LEU A 25 -4.58 35.66 -0.92
C LEU A 25 -5.81 36.57 -0.91
N VAL A 26 -6.80 36.27 -0.06
CA VAL A 26 -7.97 37.14 0.19
C VAL A 26 -7.55 38.48 0.78
N LEU A 27 -6.68 38.48 1.79
CA LEU A 27 -6.17 39.70 2.41
C LEU A 27 -5.40 40.56 1.39
N THR A 28 -4.52 39.95 0.60
CA THR A 28 -3.75 40.64 -0.45
C THR A 28 -4.68 41.27 -1.48
N ALA A 29 -5.70 40.54 -1.94
CA ALA A 29 -6.64 41.06 -2.92
C ALA A 29 -7.52 42.19 -2.36
N MET A 30 -7.97 42.07 -1.10
CA MET A 30 -8.72 43.12 -0.41
C MET A 30 -7.89 44.41 -0.29
N VAL A 31 -6.60 44.29 0.06
CA VAL A 31 -5.66 45.43 0.11
C VAL A 31 -5.38 46.02 -1.27
N LEU A 32 -5.31 45.19 -2.31
CA LEU A 32 -5.07 45.65 -3.68
C LEU A 32 -6.28 46.43 -4.23
N VAL A 33 -7.49 45.96 -3.94
CA VAL A 33 -8.73 46.62 -4.33
C VAL A 33 -8.94 47.92 -3.54
N SER A 34 -8.65 47.94 -2.24
CA SER A 34 -8.75 49.16 -1.44
C SER A 34 -7.73 50.23 -1.85
N ARG A 35 -6.57 49.82 -2.39
CA ARG A 35 -5.59 50.74 -2.99
C ARG A 35 -5.98 51.28 -4.36
N THR A 36 -6.85 50.58 -5.08
CA THR A 36 -7.23 50.96 -6.44
C THR A 36 -8.53 51.75 -6.39
N SER A 37 -8.43 53.07 -6.28
CA SER A 37 -9.60 53.95 -6.16
C SER A 37 -10.55 53.78 -7.36
N SER A 38 -11.73 53.20 -7.06
CA SER A 38 -12.94 53.14 -7.88
C SER A 38 -12.83 52.53 -9.28
N PHE A 39 -12.37 51.28 -9.41
CA PHE A 39 -12.38 50.61 -10.72
C PHE A 39 -13.79 50.40 -11.30
N LEU A 40 -14.87 50.51 -10.51
CA LEU A 40 -16.25 50.24 -10.96
C LEU A 40 -17.32 51.30 -10.55
N GLY A 41 -16.93 52.45 -9.99
CA GLY A 41 -17.91 53.46 -9.51
C GLY A 41 -18.75 53.01 -8.29
N LEU A 42 -18.41 51.88 -7.68
CA LEU A 42 -19.07 51.36 -6.47
C LEU A 42 -18.49 52.02 -5.20
N PRO A 43 -19.29 52.17 -4.12
CA PRO A 43 -18.78 52.56 -2.82
C PRO A 43 -17.66 51.60 -2.36
N PRO A 44 -16.57 52.09 -1.75
CA PRO A 44 -15.39 51.29 -1.44
C PRO A 44 -15.70 50.06 -0.58
N GLY A 45 -16.60 50.16 0.40
CA GLY A 45 -16.99 49.02 1.24
C GLY A 45 -17.72 47.90 0.48
N VAL A 46 -18.46 48.23 -0.60
CA VAL A 46 -19.12 47.23 -1.44
C VAL A 46 -18.10 46.54 -2.34
N ALA A 47 -17.17 47.31 -2.93
CA ALA A 47 -16.10 46.76 -3.76
C ALA A 47 -15.18 45.80 -3.00
N GLU A 48 -14.87 46.08 -1.73
CA GLU A 48 -14.08 45.20 -0.86
C GLU A 48 -14.77 43.86 -0.60
N ALA A 49 -16.07 43.87 -0.29
CA ALA A 49 -16.84 42.65 -0.06
C ALA A 49 -16.93 41.79 -1.33
N PHE A 50 -17.18 42.41 -2.49
CA PHE A 50 -17.21 41.71 -3.77
C PHE A 50 -15.84 41.10 -4.14
N ALA A 51 -14.75 41.80 -3.86
CA ALA A 51 -13.41 41.29 -4.10
C ALA A 51 -13.09 40.07 -3.24
N ALA A 52 -13.42 40.12 -1.94
CA ALA A 52 -13.22 39.00 -1.03
C ALA A 52 -14.00 37.75 -1.48
N VAL A 53 -15.28 37.91 -1.80
CA VAL A 53 -16.13 36.79 -2.28
C VAL A 53 -15.62 36.25 -3.62
N SER A 54 -15.25 37.12 -4.56
CA SER A 54 -14.72 36.71 -5.86
C SER A 54 -13.44 35.88 -5.73
N VAL A 55 -12.53 36.29 -4.84
CA VAL A 55 -11.28 35.57 -4.58
C VAL A 55 -11.54 34.22 -3.94
N ILE A 56 -12.48 34.12 -2.98
CA ILE A 56 -12.84 32.85 -2.36
C ILE A 56 -13.39 31.87 -3.41
N ILE A 57 -14.27 32.34 -4.30
CA ILE A 57 -14.86 31.52 -5.36
C ILE A 57 -13.79 31.07 -6.36
N VAL A 58 -12.99 32.00 -6.88
CA VAL A 58 -11.93 31.70 -7.86
C VAL A 58 -10.88 30.76 -7.27
N TRP A 59 -10.47 30.98 -6.03
CA TRP A 59 -9.52 30.10 -5.36
C TRP A 59 -10.11 28.72 -5.08
N GLY A 60 -11.37 28.65 -4.64
CA GLY A 60 -12.08 27.39 -4.44
C GLY A 60 -12.10 26.55 -5.73
N TRP A 61 -12.42 27.19 -6.86
CA TRP A 61 -12.37 26.56 -8.18
C TRP A 61 -10.95 26.15 -8.59
N PHE A 62 -9.96 27.03 -8.39
CA PHE A 62 -8.55 26.74 -8.70
C PHE A 62 -8.06 25.49 -7.97
N VAL A 63 -8.31 25.39 -6.66
CA VAL A 63 -7.93 24.23 -5.85
C VAL A 63 -8.61 22.95 -6.33
N HIS A 64 -9.89 23.02 -6.69
CA HIS A 64 -10.63 21.85 -7.16
C HIS A 64 -10.11 21.35 -8.52
N THR A 65 -9.87 22.26 -9.45
CA THR A 65 -9.41 21.97 -10.82
C THR A 65 -7.95 21.50 -10.84
N PHE A 66 -7.06 22.18 -10.11
CA PHE A 66 -5.64 21.82 -10.08
C PHE A 66 -5.33 20.59 -9.23
N LYS A 67 -6.28 20.05 -8.44
CA LYS A 67 -6.10 18.79 -7.69
C LYS A 67 -5.61 17.65 -8.59
N ARG A 68 -6.17 17.51 -9.80
CA ARG A 68 -5.76 16.50 -10.79
C ARG A 68 -4.38 16.77 -11.41
N ALA A 69 -4.03 18.05 -11.62
CA ALA A 69 -2.73 18.43 -12.19
C ALA A 69 -1.60 18.29 -11.17
N PHE A 70 -1.84 18.66 -9.90
CA PHE A 70 -0.88 18.51 -8.81
C PHE A 70 -0.55 17.03 -8.55
N GLN A 71 -1.53 16.14 -8.66
CA GLN A 71 -1.30 14.69 -8.58
C GLN A 71 -0.42 14.16 -9.72
N ARG A 72 -0.44 14.80 -10.90
CA ARG A 72 0.35 14.38 -12.07
C ARG A 72 1.78 14.94 -12.06
N VAL A 73 1.98 16.10 -11.45
CA VAL A 73 3.30 16.78 -11.37
C VAL A 73 4.13 16.29 -10.17
N LEU A 74 3.47 15.89 -9.07
CA LEU A 74 4.13 15.20 -7.95
C LEU A 74 4.08 13.67 -8.15
N GLN A 75 4.82 13.16 -9.14
CA GLN A 75 5.15 11.73 -9.24
C GLN A 75 6.02 11.30 -8.05
N ILE A 76 5.41 11.12 -6.88
CA ILE A 76 6.02 10.46 -5.73
C ILE A 76 5.26 9.14 -5.58
N ASP A 77 5.91 8.06 -6.01
CA ASP A 77 5.51 6.65 -5.93
C ASP A 77 4.13 6.28 -6.49
N ASP A 78 4.04 6.18 -7.82
CA ASP A 78 3.05 5.33 -8.48
C ASP A 78 3.66 3.90 -8.58
N ASN A 79 3.84 3.23 -7.44
CA ASN A 79 4.25 1.83 -7.45
C ASN A 79 3.00 0.97 -7.77
N PRO A 80 2.90 0.33 -8.95
CA PRO A 80 1.67 -0.35 -9.40
C PRO A 80 1.22 -1.45 -8.44
N ASP A 81 2.15 -2.02 -7.67
CA ASP A 81 1.89 -3.08 -6.69
C ASP A 81 1.10 -2.56 -5.47
N VAL A 82 1.35 -1.31 -5.05
CA VAL A 82 0.63 -0.68 -3.93
C VAL A 82 -0.84 -0.45 -4.30
N ARG A 83 -1.14 -0.08 -5.55
CA ARG A 83 -2.53 0.03 -6.01
C ARG A 83 -3.26 -1.30 -6.04
N ARG A 84 -2.59 -2.38 -6.42
CA ARG A 84 -3.20 -3.73 -6.41
C ARG A 84 -3.53 -4.18 -4.99
N ILE A 85 -2.63 -3.93 -4.04
CA ILE A 85 -2.87 -4.22 -2.61
C ILE A 85 -3.99 -3.35 -2.04
N LEU A 86 -4.03 -2.05 -2.35
CA LEU A 86 -5.11 -1.16 -1.92
C LEU A 86 -6.46 -1.51 -2.55
N GLN A 87 -6.50 -1.92 -3.82
CA GLN A 87 -7.73 -2.37 -4.48
C GLN A 87 -8.27 -3.67 -3.90
N LEU A 88 -7.39 -4.57 -3.44
CA LEU A 88 -7.79 -5.78 -2.74
C LEU A 88 -8.36 -5.43 -1.35
N SER A 89 -7.77 -4.46 -0.66
CA SER A 89 -8.27 -3.94 0.62
C SER A 89 -9.62 -3.23 0.50
N GLU A 90 -9.90 -2.56 -0.62
CA GLU A 90 -11.17 -1.84 -0.85
C GLU A 90 -12.34 -2.77 -1.22
N ARG A 91 -12.08 -4.08 -1.42
CA ARG A 91 -13.09 -5.08 -1.82
C ARG A 91 -13.35 -6.17 -0.79
N ILE A 92 -12.82 -6.02 0.42
CA ILE A 92 -13.00 -6.98 1.52
C ILE A 92 -14.44 -6.87 2.02
N VAL A 93 -15.21 -7.96 1.91
CA VAL A 93 -16.49 -8.05 2.62
C VAL A 93 -16.16 -8.29 4.09
N THR A 94 -16.50 -7.33 4.94
CA THR A 94 -16.29 -7.48 6.37
C THR A 94 -17.22 -8.56 6.93
N THR A 95 -16.82 -9.24 8.01
CA THR A 95 -17.68 -10.23 8.70
C THR A 95 -19.05 -9.65 9.04
N ARG A 96 -19.09 -8.35 9.38
CA ARG A 96 -20.32 -7.63 9.69
C ARG A 96 -21.21 -7.42 8.47
N GLU A 97 -20.64 -7.01 7.33
CA GLU A 97 -21.43 -6.82 6.11
C GLU A 97 -22.03 -8.13 5.59
N LEU A 98 -21.31 -9.25 5.70
CA LEU A 98 -21.85 -10.57 5.37
C LEU A 98 -23.01 -10.94 6.31
N HIS A 99 -22.82 -10.74 7.62
CA HIS A 99 -23.85 -10.99 8.61
C HIS A 99 -25.12 -10.17 8.32
N ASP A 100 -24.99 -8.87 8.13
CA ASP A 100 -26.11 -7.96 7.83
C ASP A 100 -26.82 -8.36 6.52
N TYR A 101 -26.06 -8.80 5.50
CA TYR A 101 -26.61 -9.29 4.24
C TYR A 101 -27.40 -10.59 4.42
N LEU A 102 -26.82 -11.60 5.07
CA LEU A 102 -27.44 -12.89 5.33
C LEU A 102 -28.67 -12.74 6.25
N GLU A 103 -28.63 -11.83 7.22
CA GLU A 103 -29.78 -11.49 8.07
C GLU A 103 -30.93 -10.92 7.23
N THR A 104 -30.62 -10.00 6.29
CA THR A 104 -31.62 -9.43 5.39
C THR A 104 -32.24 -10.51 4.48
N VAL A 105 -31.41 -11.42 3.96
CA VAL A 105 -31.85 -12.54 3.10
C VAL A 105 -32.72 -13.52 3.90
N LEU A 106 -32.33 -13.88 5.12
CA LEU A 106 -33.10 -14.75 6.00
C LEU A 106 -34.40 -14.11 6.48
N ALA A 107 -34.41 -12.81 6.76
CA ALA A 107 -35.63 -12.10 7.12
C ALA A 107 -36.65 -12.11 5.97
N ALA A 108 -36.19 -11.88 4.74
CA ALA A 108 -37.01 -12.04 3.55
C ALA A 108 -37.47 -13.49 3.33
N ALA A 109 -36.64 -14.48 3.70
CA ALA A 109 -37.00 -15.89 3.70
C ALA A 109 -38.12 -16.20 4.68
N CYS A 110 -38.01 -15.74 5.92
CA CYS A 110 -39.03 -15.93 6.96
C CYS A 110 -40.37 -15.31 6.56
N GLU A 111 -40.35 -14.14 5.94
CA GLU A 111 -41.57 -13.47 5.46
C GLU A 111 -42.18 -14.20 4.25
N GLY A 112 -41.37 -14.52 3.24
CA GLY A 112 -41.82 -15.18 2.01
C GLY A 112 -42.26 -16.63 2.23
N LEU A 113 -41.52 -17.36 3.07
CA LEU A 113 -41.79 -18.74 3.48
C LEU A 113 -42.54 -18.78 4.81
N ARG A 114 -43.16 -17.71 5.29
CA ARG A 114 -44.02 -17.70 6.51
C ARG A 114 -43.52 -18.57 7.67
N THR A 115 -42.21 -18.64 7.89
CA THR A 115 -41.59 -19.50 8.91
C THR A 115 -41.29 -18.65 10.15
N PRO A 116 -41.49 -19.20 11.36
CA PRO A 116 -41.32 -18.42 12.59
C PRO A 116 -39.85 -18.11 12.91
N SER A 117 -38.91 -18.93 12.45
CA SER A 117 -37.49 -18.66 12.58
C SER A 117 -36.67 -19.36 11.49
N ALA A 118 -35.52 -18.78 11.18
CA ALA A 118 -34.55 -19.33 10.24
C ALA A 118 -33.12 -19.04 10.69
N PHE A 119 -32.17 -19.90 10.34
CA PHE A 119 -30.76 -19.72 10.69
C PHE A 119 -29.82 -20.32 9.66
N ILE A 120 -28.58 -19.86 9.66
CA ILE A 120 -27.49 -20.41 8.85
C ILE A 120 -26.33 -20.80 9.76
N VAL A 121 -25.89 -22.05 9.64
CA VAL A 121 -24.69 -22.59 10.30
C VAL A 121 -23.58 -22.78 9.27
N THR A 122 -22.37 -22.34 9.60
CA THR A 122 -21.16 -22.57 8.81
C THR A 122 -20.26 -23.57 9.55
N PHE A 123 -19.44 -24.31 8.81
CA PHE A 123 -18.49 -25.25 9.39
C PHE A 123 -17.08 -24.66 9.33
N THR A 124 -16.54 -24.27 10.49
CA THR A 124 -15.18 -23.73 10.61
C THR A 124 -14.21 -24.81 11.12
N ALA A 125 -12.91 -24.50 11.13
CA ALA A 125 -11.89 -25.40 11.69
C ALA A 125 -12.08 -25.65 13.21
N GLU A 126 -12.77 -24.75 13.91
CA GLU A 126 -13.05 -24.83 15.35
C GLU A 126 -14.38 -25.56 15.66
N GLY A 127 -15.17 -25.88 14.64
CA GLY A 127 -16.48 -26.54 14.77
C GLY A 127 -17.59 -25.83 13.99
N PRO A 128 -18.82 -26.36 14.04
CA PRO A 128 -20.00 -25.64 13.56
C PRO A 128 -20.15 -24.31 14.31
N ALA A 129 -20.40 -23.24 13.57
CA ALA A 129 -20.62 -21.91 14.11
C ALA A 129 -21.91 -21.34 13.54
N LEU A 130 -22.72 -20.71 14.39
CA LEU A 130 -23.92 -20.00 13.96
C LEU A 130 -23.50 -18.68 13.31
N GLU A 131 -23.76 -18.52 12.01
CA GLU A 131 -23.42 -17.29 11.29
C GLU A 131 -24.50 -16.22 11.49
N VAL A 132 -25.77 -16.61 11.33
CA VAL A 132 -26.95 -15.72 11.46
C VAL A 132 -28.17 -16.51 11.94
N ALA A 133 -29.03 -15.88 12.74
CA ALA A 133 -30.36 -16.37 13.07
C ALA A 133 -31.40 -15.23 13.06
N VAL A 134 -32.59 -15.50 12.55
CA VAL A 134 -33.75 -14.59 12.51
C VAL A 134 -34.94 -15.26 13.21
N GLY A 135 -35.58 -14.55 14.14
CA GLY A 135 -36.75 -15.02 14.90
C GLY A 135 -36.45 -15.38 16.36
N PRO A 136 -37.44 -15.83 17.14
CA PRO A 136 -37.27 -16.15 18.56
C PRO A 136 -36.22 -17.25 18.74
N PRO A 137 -35.22 -17.06 19.63
CA PRO A 137 -34.15 -18.03 19.82
C PRO A 137 -34.67 -19.24 20.60
N ALA A 138 -35.21 -20.23 19.90
CA ALA A 138 -35.38 -21.56 20.47
C ALA A 138 -34.02 -22.26 20.38
N ASP A 139 -33.35 -22.44 21.53
CA ASP A 139 -32.19 -23.32 21.78
C ASP A 139 -31.16 -23.55 20.65
N LEU A 140 -30.86 -22.52 19.84
CA LEU A 140 -29.90 -22.56 18.73
C LEU A 140 -28.48 -23.01 19.16
N ASN A 141 -28.12 -22.78 20.43
CA ASN A 141 -26.84 -23.21 20.98
C ASN A 141 -26.74 -24.73 21.17
N GLN A 142 -27.86 -25.45 21.34
CA GLN A 142 -27.89 -26.92 21.42
C GLN A 142 -27.76 -27.54 20.02
N ILE A 143 -28.30 -26.87 19.01
CA ILE A 143 -28.19 -27.23 17.59
C ILE A 143 -26.71 -27.19 17.16
N VAL A 144 -25.99 -26.12 17.48
CA VAL A 144 -24.57 -25.96 17.14
C VAL A 144 -23.68 -26.95 17.89
N ALA A 145 -24.05 -27.36 19.11
CA ALA A 145 -23.25 -28.29 19.92
C ALA A 145 -23.35 -29.76 19.48
N ASN A 146 -24.26 -30.11 18.56
CA ASN A 146 -24.53 -31.50 18.20
C ASN A 146 -23.79 -31.91 16.92
N ASP A 147 -22.71 -32.71 17.06
CA ASP A 147 -21.91 -33.24 15.95
C ASP A 147 -22.73 -34.08 14.94
N GLN A 148 -23.94 -34.51 15.31
CA GLN A 148 -24.87 -35.22 14.43
C GLN A 148 -25.26 -34.40 13.20
N ILE A 149 -25.37 -33.07 13.31
CA ILE A 149 -25.77 -32.20 12.20
C ILE A 149 -24.72 -32.21 11.09
N ARG A 150 -23.44 -32.32 11.45
CA ARG A 150 -22.34 -32.43 10.48
C ARG A 150 -22.38 -33.78 9.75
N GLN A 151 -22.71 -34.87 10.44
CA GLN A 151 -22.83 -36.19 9.84
C GLN A 151 -24.04 -36.30 8.91
N LEU A 152 -25.17 -35.71 9.30
CA LEU A 152 -26.39 -35.64 8.48
C LEU A 152 -26.18 -34.79 7.22
N ALA A 153 -25.50 -33.65 7.35
CA ALA A 153 -25.20 -32.78 6.21
C ALA A 153 -24.13 -33.37 5.27
N ALA A 154 -23.11 -34.07 5.79
CA ALA A 154 -22.08 -34.73 4.97
C ALA A 154 -22.59 -36.02 4.29
N GLY A 155 -23.61 -36.67 4.85
CA GLY A 155 -24.25 -37.86 4.31
C GLY A 155 -25.20 -37.59 3.13
N ASN A 156 -25.41 -36.34 2.75
CA ASN A 156 -26.14 -35.94 1.55
C ASN A 156 -27.55 -36.55 1.40
N GLY A 157 -28.27 -36.84 2.50
CA GLY A 157 -29.54 -37.58 2.44
C GLY A 157 -29.47 -38.91 1.64
N ARG A 158 -28.27 -39.39 1.35
CA ARG A 158 -27.97 -40.56 0.54
C ARG A 158 -26.95 -41.37 1.31
N VAL A 159 -27.47 -42.33 2.06
CA VAL A 159 -26.72 -43.47 2.57
C VAL A 159 -25.82 -43.98 1.44
N SER A 160 -24.54 -43.64 1.51
CA SER A 160 -23.53 -44.27 0.68
C SER A 160 -23.41 -45.69 1.19
N THR A 161 -23.96 -46.63 0.43
CA THR A 161 -23.79 -48.06 0.64
C THR A 161 -22.32 -48.36 0.42
N THR A 162 -21.53 -48.28 1.48
CA THR A 162 -20.25 -48.96 1.57
C THR A 162 -20.27 -49.73 2.87
N GLU A 163 -20.32 -51.06 2.71
CA GLU A 163 -20.33 -52.08 3.75
C GLU A 163 -19.30 -51.79 4.84
N ALA A 164 -19.74 -51.29 6.00
CA ALA A 164 -19.08 -51.44 7.29
C ALA A 164 -19.97 -50.91 8.42
N ASP A 165 -20.90 -51.76 8.86
CA ASP A 165 -21.06 -52.12 10.28
C ASP A 165 -21.09 -50.99 11.32
N ILE A 166 -22.13 -50.14 11.34
CA ILE A 166 -22.74 -49.61 12.58
C ILE A 166 -24.24 -49.36 12.31
N GLY A 167 -25.12 -50.08 13.02
CA GLY A 167 -26.57 -49.97 12.87
C GLY A 167 -27.11 -48.61 13.33
N VAL A 168 -27.45 -47.76 12.37
CA VAL A 168 -28.38 -46.65 12.54
C VAL A 168 -29.59 -46.95 11.67
N SER A 169 -30.74 -47.09 12.31
CA SER A 169 -32.02 -47.46 11.73
C SER A 169 -32.46 -46.49 10.63
N GLU A 170 -32.92 -47.00 9.50
CA GLU A 170 -33.49 -46.25 8.36
C GLU A 170 -34.84 -45.54 8.68
N GLU A 171 -35.23 -45.37 9.95
CA GLU A 171 -36.57 -44.92 10.36
C GLU A 171 -36.72 -43.43 10.73
N ASP A 172 -35.64 -42.65 10.86
CA ASP A 172 -35.74 -41.28 11.43
C ASP A 172 -35.42 -40.12 10.48
N VAL A 173 -35.28 -40.34 9.16
CA VAL A 173 -35.05 -39.23 8.20
C VAL A 173 -35.95 -39.37 6.98
N GLU A 174 -37.20 -38.95 7.12
CA GLU A 174 -38.09 -38.71 5.98
C GLU A 174 -37.51 -37.57 5.12
N THR A 175 -36.87 -37.94 4.02
CA THR A 175 -36.21 -37.01 3.11
C THR A 175 -37.21 -36.61 2.01
N ALA A 176 -37.69 -35.37 2.04
CA ALA A 176 -38.51 -34.79 0.98
C ALA A 176 -37.62 -33.93 0.06
N GLY A 177 -36.97 -34.57 -0.91
CA GLY A 177 -36.11 -33.89 -1.88
C GLY A 177 -34.75 -33.50 -1.30
N ASP A 178 -34.39 -32.22 -1.40
CA ASP A 178 -33.10 -31.65 -0.91
C ASP A 178 -33.20 -31.13 0.53
N LEU A 179 -34.32 -31.39 1.20
CA LEU A 179 -34.59 -31.03 2.59
C LEU A 179 -34.67 -32.28 3.47
N PHE A 180 -34.07 -32.20 4.65
CA PHE A 180 -34.26 -33.18 5.70
C PHE A 180 -34.87 -32.54 6.93
N VAL A 181 -35.70 -33.29 7.64
CA VAL A 181 -36.33 -32.85 8.89
C VAL A 181 -35.41 -33.22 10.05
N TRP A 182 -35.17 -32.25 10.93
CA TRP A 182 -34.43 -32.44 12.17
C TRP A 182 -35.17 -31.71 13.30
N GLU A 183 -35.77 -32.47 14.21
CA GLU A 183 -36.65 -31.96 15.27
C GLU A 183 -37.77 -31.06 14.72
N GLU A 184 -37.82 -29.78 15.13
CA GLU A 184 -38.78 -28.79 14.64
C GLU A 184 -38.27 -28.00 13.42
N TYR A 185 -37.15 -28.41 12.83
CA TYR A 185 -36.48 -27.66 11.76
C TYR A 185 -36.38 -28.47 10.47
N TRP A 186 -36.67 -27.78 9.37
CA TRP A 186 -36.36 -28.20 8.03
C TRP A 186 -34.98 -27.68 7.64
N MET A 187 -34.09 -28.60 7.30
CA MET A 187 -32.68 -28.31 7.08
C MET A 187 -32.33 -28.54 5.62
N ARG A 188 -31.56 -27.62 5.04
CA ARG A 188 -31.06 -27.71 3.67
C ARG A 188 -29.55 -27.47 3.62
N PRO A 189 -28.75 -28.41 3.10
CA PRO A 189 -27.33 -28.20 2.92
C PRO A 189 -27.07 -27.13 1.86
N LEU A 190 -26.10 -26.25 2.13
CA LEU A 190 -25.63 -25.23 1.20
C LEU A 190 -24.28 -25.69 0.65
N TYR A 191 -24.26 -26.04 -0.63
CA TYR A 191 -23.05 -26.44 -1.34
C TYR A 191 -22.49 -25.29 -2.19
N ASP A 192 -21.23 -25.41 -2.58
CA ASP A 192 -20.61 -24.57 -3.60
C ASP A 192 -21.25 -24.77 -4.98
N ARG A 193 -20.87 -23.92 -5.94
CA ARG A 193 -21.41 -23.98 -7.31
C ARG A 193 -21.14 -25.31 -8.02
N GLU A 194 -20.09 -26.01 -7.62
CA GLU A 194 -19.72 -27.32 -8.16
C GLU A 194 -20.39 -28.50 -7.41
N ASN A 195 -21.20 -28.22 -6.38
CA ASN A 195 -21.83 -29.20 -5.48
C ASN A 195 -20.85 -30.22 -4.90
N SER A 196 -19.61 -29.77 -4.65
CA SER A 196 -18.48 -30.55 -4.20
C SER A 196 -18.12 -30.31 -2.73
N VAL A 197 -18.35 -29.10 -2.23
CA VAL A 197 -17.98 -28.69 -0.88
C VAL A 197 -19.21 -28.16 -0.14
N LEU A 198 -19.48 -28.72 1.05
CA LEU A 198 -20.50 -28.22 1.97
C LEU A 198 -20.03 -26.91 2.60
N LEU A 199 -20.65 -25.80 2.22
CA LEU A 199 -20.36 -24.45 2.74
C LEU A 199 -21.05 -24.20 4.08
N GLY A 200 -22.26 -24.73 4.25
CA GLY A 200 -23.06 -24.52 5.46
C GLY A 200 -24.41 -25.22 5.41
N LEU A 201 -25.29 -24.86 6.35
CA LEU A 201 -26.60 -25.45 6.51
C LEU A 201 -27.64 -24.36 6.79
N LEU A 202 -28.72 -24.34 6.02
CA LEU A 202 -29.88 -23.47 6.22
C LEU A 202 -30.94 -24.23 7.00
N GLY A 203 -31.32 -23.71 8.17
CA GLY A 203 -32.41 -24.25 8.98
C GLY A 203 -33.62 -23.33 8.96
N LEU A 204 -34.81 -23.92 8.79
CA LEU A 204 -36.10 -23.24 8.79
C LEU A 204 -37.01 -23.92 9.80
N ARG A 205 -37.59 -23.19 10.74
CA ARG A 205 -38.51 -23.80 11.70
C ARG A 205 -39.83 -24.16 11.02
N ALA A 206 -40.32 -25.37 11.25
CA ALA A 206 -41.58 -25.86 10.72
C ALA A 206 -42.75 -24.97 11.17
N ARG A 207 -43.74 -24.80 10.29
CA ARG A 207 -44.93 -23.96 10.53
C ARG A 207 -46.02 -24.69 11.34
N GLY A 208 -45.89 -26.00 11.54
CA GLY A 208 -46.85 -26.88 12.23
C GLY A 208 -46.14 -28.03 12.97
N GLU A 209 -46.91 -29.00 13.51
CA GLU A 209 -46.35 -30.27 14.01
C GLU A 209 -45.52 -30.90 12.89
N ALA A 210 -44.30 -31.34 13.21
CA ALA A 210 -43.19 -31.63 12.31
C ALA A 210 -43.46 -32.74 11.26
N ASP A 211 -44.38 -32.48 10.35
CA ASP A 211 -44.65 -33.27 9.16
C ASP A 211 -43.78 -32.79 7.99
N LEU A 212 -43.78 -33.59 6.92
CA LEU A 212 -43.06 -33.32 5.67
C LEU A 212 -43.22 -31.87 5.17
N PRO A 213 -42.19 -31.28 4.53
CA PRO A 213 -42.23 -29.91 4.04
C PRO A 213 -43.36 -29.69 3.02
N ASP A 214 -44.41 -28.97 3.42
CA ASP A 214 -45.54 -28.59 2.56
C ASP A 214 -45.26 -27.20 1.93
N PHE A 215 -44.38 -27.18 0.94
CA PHE A 215 -44.08 -25.96 0.17
C PHE A 215 -44.86 -25.92 -1.14
N GLU A 216 -45.56 -24.82 -1.39
CA GLU A 216 -46.12 -24.54 -2.72
C GLU A 216 -44.99 -24.38 -3.76
N GLU A 217 -45.29 -24.58 -5.05
CA GLU A 217 -44.31 -24.46 -6.14
C GLU A 217 -43.59 -23.08 -6.13
N GLN A 218 -44.31 -22.01 -5.76
CA GLN A 218 -43.74 -20.66 -5.62
C GLN A 218 -42.79 -20.54 -4.42
N GLU A 219 -43.11 -21.21 -3.31
CA GLU A 219 -42.29 -21.21 -2.10
C GLU A 219 -41.02 -22.05 -2.31
N GLN A 220 -41.12 -23.17 -3.05
CA GLN A 220 -39.97 -23.97 -3.45
C GLN A 220 -38.97 -23.15 -4.30
N LEU A 221 -39.47 -22.39 -5.28
CA LEU A 221 -38.65 -21.49 -6.11
C LEU A 221 -37.99 -20.38 -5.28
N LEU A 222 -38.70 -19.85 -4.27
CA LEU A 222 -38.17 -18.83 -3.37
C LEU A 222 -37.08 -19.40 -2.46
N LEU A 223 -37.31 -20.60 -1.92
CA LEU A 223 -36.34 -21.33 -1.11
C LEU A 223 -35.06 -21.64 -1.91
N GLU A 224 -35.19 -22.10 -3.15
CA GLU A 224 -34.05 -22.36 -4.03
C GLU A 224 -33.22 -21.08 -4.26
N ARG A 225 -33.89 -19.95 -4.55
CA ARG A 225 -33.23 -18.66 -4.76
C ARG A 225 -32.47 -18.19 -3.51
N ILE A 226 -33.08 -18.32 -2.34
CA ILE A 226 -32.50 -17.89 -1.07
C ILE A 226 -31.31 -18.77 -0.70
N SER A 227 -31.45 -20.08 -0.89
CA SER A 227 -30.37 -21.05 -0.68
C SER A 227 -29.18 -20.73 -1.58
N LEU A 228 -29.43 -20.45 -2.86
CA LEU A 228 -28.37 -20.05 -3.81
C LEU A 228 -27.70 -18.72 -3.43
N GLN A 229 -28.46 -17.74 -2.96
CA GLN A 229 -27.93 -16.45 -2.51
C GLN A 229 -27.05 -16.60 -1.26
N ALA A 230 -27.52 -17.37 -0.27
CA ALA A 230 -26.77 -17.67 0.93
C ALA A 230 -25.49 -18.45 0.61
N ALA A 231 -25.58 -19.51 -0.22
CA ALA A 231 -24.44 -20.29 -0.66
C ALA A 231 -23.40 -19.42 -1.39
N THR A 232 -23.83 -18.56 -2.32
CA THR A 232 -22.92 -17.66 -3.06
C THR A 232 -22.20 -16.69 -2.12
N ALA A 233 -22.89 -16.14 -1.12
CA ALA A 233 -22.28 -15.22 -0.16
C ALA A 233 -21.29 -15.92 0.78
N LEU A 234 -21.59 -17.14 1.21
CA LEU A 234 -20.68 -17.98 2.00
C LEU A 234 -19.45 -18.41 1.19
N GLU A 235 -19.64 -18.80 -0.07
CA GLU A 235 -18.55 -19.16 -1.00
C GLU A 235 -17.58 -17.99 -1.19
N ASP A 236 -18.09 -16.80 -1.49
CA ASP A 236 -17.28 -15.58 -1.64
C ASP A 236 -16.50 -15.27 -0.35
N ARG A 237 -17.14 -15.45 0.81
CA ARG A 237 -16.47 -15.28 2.11
C ARG A 237 -15.31 -16.25 2.31
N ILE A 238 -15.51 -17.54 2.02
CA ILE A 238 -14.48 -18.58 2.18
C ILE A 238 -13.31 -18.31 1.23
N LEU A 239 -13.59 -17.97 -0.03
CA LEU A 239 -12.57 -17.61 -1.01
C LEU A 239 -11.74 -16.40 -0.55
N GLN A 240 -12.40 -15.36 -0.03
CA GLN A 240 -11.70 -14.20 0.51
C GLN A 240 -10.80 -14.58 1.70
N GLN A 241 -11.29 -15.38 2.64
CA GLN A 241 -10.48 -15.86 3.77
C GLN A 241 -9.26 -16.67 3.32
N GLN A 242 -9.41 -17.53 2.31
CA GLN A 242 -8.29 -18.30 1.75
C GLN A 242 -7.24 -17.39 1.11
N VAL A 243 -7.67 -16.35 0.38
CA VAL A 243 -6.75 -15.35 -0.19
C VAL A 243 -6.02 -14.60 0.93
N PHE A 244 -6.72 -14.20 2.01
CA PHE A 244 -6.10 -13.54 3.15
C PHE A 244 -5.07 -14.42 3.84
N ALA A 245 -5.41 -15.67 4.14
CA ALA A 245 -4.49 -16.63 4.74
C ALA A 245 -3.25 -16.83 3.85
N ALA A 246 -3.44 -17.01 2.55
CA ALA A 246 -2.34 -17.13 1.61
C ALA A 246 -1.45 -15.87 1.57
N VAL A 247 -2.03 -14.67 1.63
CA VAL A 247 -1.26 -13.42 1.68
C VAL A 247 -0.53 -13.28 3.02
N GLU A 248 -1.18 -13.59 4.14
CA GLU A 248 -0.61 -13.53 5.48
C GLU A 248 0.57 -14.50 5.63
N ASP A 249 0.48 -15.69 5.02
CA ASP A 249 1.57 -16.67 4.92
C ASP A 249 2.71 -16.18 4.00
N LEU A 250 2.41 -15.38 2.98
CA LEU A 250 3.41 -14.82 2.07
C LEU A 250 4.13 -13.59 2.63
N LEU A 251 3.52 -12.83 3.55
CA LEU A 251 4.15 -11.67 4.19
C LEU A 251 5.51 -11.99 4.85
N PRO A 252 5.66 -13.04 5.68
CA PRO A 252 6.96 -13.39 6.25
C PRO A 252 7.97 -13.80 5.19
N LEU A 253 7.55 -14.49 4.12
CA LEU A 253 8.43 -14.84 3.00
C LEU A 253 8.97 -13.61 2.28
N LEU A 254 8.12 -12.60 2.05
CA LEU A 254 8.51 -11.33 1.44
C LEU A 254 9.47 -10.52 2.33
N ASN A 255 9.21 -10.48 3.65
CA ASN A 255 10.10 -9.83 4.61
C ASN A 255 11.47 -10.51 4.64
N ASN A 256 11.51 -11.85 4.65
CA ASN A 256 12.74 -12.63 4.60
C ASN A 256 13.50 -12.37 3.28
N LEU A 257 12.82 -12.28 2.14
CA LEU A 257 13.46 -11.95 0.86
C LEU A 257 13.96 -10.52 0.79
N GLN A 258 13.30 -9.55 1.45
CA GLN A 258 13.80 -8.18 1.57
C GLN A 258 15.03 -8.08 2.46
N GLU A 259 15.05 -8.79 3.60
CA GLU A 259 16.22 -8.90 4.46
C GLU A 259 17.36 -9.64 3.76
N GLN A 260 17.05 -10.72 3.04
CA GLN A 260 18.02 -11.50 2.29
C GLN A 260 18.56 -10.73 1.08
N ARG A 261 17.73 -9.95 0.36
CA ARG A 261 18.21 -9.00 -0.68
C ARG A 261 19.07 -7.90 -0.08
N SER A 262 18.68 -7.37 1.08
CA SER A 262 19.50 -6.41 1.84
C SER A 262 20.78 -7.03 2.40
N ALA A 263 20.92 -8.35 2.38
CA ALA A 263 22.14 -9.07 2.73
C ALA A 263 22.96 -9.49 1.50
N THR A 264 22.32 -9.92 0.40
CA THR A 264 22.97 -10.39 -0.83
C THR A 264 23.41 -9.26 -1.75
N THR A 265 22.71 -8.11 -1.74
CA THR A 265 23.23 -6.87 -2.36
C THR A 265 24.49 -6.37 -1.66
N PHE A 266 24.81 -6.91 -0.48
CA PHE A 266 25.90 -6.43 0.37
C PHE A 266 26.92 -7.50 0.78
N GLY A 267 26.79 -8.72 0.25
CA GLY A 267 27.74 -9.82 0.41
C GLY A 267 28.15 -10.31 -0.96
N GLY A 268 29.36 -9.91 -1.40
CA GLY A 268 29.88 -10.22 -2.72
C GLY A 268 29.76 -11.69 -3.10
N SER A 269 29.08 -11.93 -4.20
CA SER A 269 29.41 -13.00 -5.12
C SER A 269 29.41 -12.37 -6.51
N SER A 270 30.61 -12.09 -7.01
CA SER A 270 30.85 -11.85 -8.42
C SER A 270 30.49 -13.12 -9.19
N ALA A 271 29.20 -13.43 -9.35
CA ALA A 271 28.72 -14.65 -9.99
C ALA A 271 27.19 -14.71 -10.20
N ILE A 272 26.48 -13.63 -10.53
CA ILE A 272 25.29 -13.79 -11.39
C ILE A 272 25.31 -12.66 -12.41
N THR A 273 25.85 -12.99 -13.58
CA THR A 273 25.81 -12.24 -14.85
C THR A 273 26.49 -10.87 -14.86
N ALA A 274 27.77 -10.89 -15.25
CA ALA A 274 28.30 -9.90 -16.18
C ALA A 274 27.28 -9.71 -17.32
N GLY A 275 26.60 -8.57 -17.33
CA GLY A 275 25.55 -8.29 -18.30
C GLY A 275 24.56 -7.24 -17.83
N GLU A 276 25.07 -6.11 -17.32
CA GLU A 276 24.47 -4.76 -17.34
C GLU A 276 25.27 -3.91 -16.33
N THR A 277 26.23 -3.15 -16.82
CA THR A 277 26.91 -2.10 -16.06
C THR A 277 25.86 -1.14 -15.50
N PRO A 278 25.61 -1.09 -14.18
CA PRO A 278 24.62 -0.18 -13.62
C PRO A 278 25.25 1.21 -13.55
N LEU A 279 25.15 1.94 -14.65
CA LEU A 279 25.53 3.35 -14.70
C LEU A 279 24.59 4.22 -13.84
N ASP A 280 23.48 3.66 -13.34
CA ASP A 280 22.41 4.36 -12.64
C ASP A 280 21.67 3.45 -11.65
N ASP A 281 22.31 2.96 -10.57
CA ASP A 281 21.51 2.47 -9.43
C ASP A 281 20.98 3.68 -8.63
N PRO A 282 19.68 4.01 -8.71
CA PRO A 282 19.11 5.14 -7.98
C PRO A 282 19.25 4.97 -6.46
N GLU A 283 19.35 3.75 -5.93
CA GLU A 283 19.55 3.51 -4.51
C GLU A 283 20.96 3.93 -4.08
N PHE A 284 21.99 3.58 -4.86
CA PHE A 284 23.36 3.98 -4.59
C PHE A 284 23.54 5.50 -4.59
N ASN A 285 22.96 6.19 -5.58
CA ASN A 285 22.94 7.65 -5.64
C ASN A 285 22.30 8.29 -4.38
N ASN A 286 21.23 7.67 -3.87
CA ASN A 286 20.58 8.13 -2.64
C ASN A 286 21.46 7.90 -1.40
N MET A 287 22.22 6.80 -1.33
CA MET A 287 23.18 6.54 -0.24
C MET A 287 24.30 7.58 -0.21
N VAL A 288 24.88 7.89 -1.38
CA VAL A 288 25.91 8.92 -1.52
C VAL A 288 25.37 10.30 -1.13
N LYS A 289 24.16 10.64 -1.58
CA LYS A 289 23.47 11.88 -1.16
C LYS A 289 23.30 11.97 0.36
N ASP A 290 22.85 10.88 0.99
CA ASP A 290 22.61 10.83 2.43
C ASP A 290 23.91 10.99 3.22
N ALA A 291 24.99 10.37 2.76
CA ALA A 291 26.33 10.50 3.32
C ALA A 291 26.89 11.92 3.15
N LEU A 292 26.80 12.52 1.96
CA LEU A 292 27.20 13.91 1.71
C LEU A 292 26.40 14.92 2.55
N SER A 293 25.10 14.68 2.73
CA SER A 293 24.24 15.54 3.57
C SER A 293 24.62 15.49 5.04
N HIS A 294 25.22 14.38 5.49
CA HIS A 294 25.71 14.16 6.86
C HIS A 294 27.24 14.15 6.93
N TYR A 295 27.91 14.85 6.02
CA TYR A 295 29.38 14.87 5.90
C TYR A 295 30.11 15.20 7.22
N TRP A 296 29.52 16.07 8.04
CA TRP A 296 30.06 16.49 9.35
C TRP A 296 29.66 15.59 10.53
N GLY A 297 28.89 14.52 10.28
CA GLY A 297 28.50 13.53 11.28
C GLY A 297 27.00 13.20 11.28
N GLY A 298 26.66 12.08 11.90
CA GLY A 298 25.30 11.56 12.03
C GLY A 298 25.21 10.06 11.74
N PRO A 299 24.11 9.39 12.15
CA PRO A 299 23.93 7.95 11.96
C PRO A 299 24.02 7.54 10.49
N LYS A 300 23.55 8.40 9.57
CA LYS A 300 23.62 8.14 8.12
C LYS A 300 25.04 8.12 7.54
N LEU A 301 26.04 8.61 8.27
CA LEU A 301 27.46 8.54 7.90
C LEU A 301 28.15 7.39 8.64
N THR A 302 27.86 7.19 9.93
CA THR A 302 28.50 6.15 10.77
C THR A 302 27.94 4.75 10.57
N GLU A 303 26.70 4.63 10.14
CA GLU A 303 26.00 3.38 9.83
C GLU A 303 25.69 3.33 8.32
N SER A 304 26.44 4.08 7.52
CA SER A 304 26.23 4.14 6.09
C SER A 304 26.51 2.78 5.45
N PRO A 305 25.62 2.29 4.56
CA PRO A 305 25.89 1.11 3.75
C PRO A 305 27.20 1.18 2.94
N LEU A 306 27.66 2.41 2.64
CA LEU A 306 28.91 2.68 1.94
C LEU A 306 30.16 2.20 2.70
N LEU A 307 30.07 1.98 4.02
CA LEU A 307 31.18 1.45 4.84
C LEU A 307 31.59 0.03 4.45
N ARG A 308 30.73 -0.68 3.71
CA ARG A 308 31.00 -2.04 3.22
C ARG A 308 31.83 -2.08 1.94
N LEU A 309 31.96 -0.96 1.22
CA LEU A 309 32.80 -0.87 0.02
C LEU A 309 34.26 -1.15 0.36
N GLN A 310 34.98 -1.90 -0.46
CA GLN A 310 36.37 -2.25 -0.19
C GLN A 310 37.26 -1.02 -0.09
N VAL A 311 37.03 -0.02 -0.96
CA VAL A 311 37.76 1.26 -0.91
C VAL A 311 37.58 1.97 0.44
N VAL A 312 36.39 1.87 1.04
CA VAL A 312 36.09 2.46 2.35
C VAL A 312 36.63 1.60 3.48
N GLN A 313 36.59 0.27 3.37
CA GLN A 313 37.18 -0.65 4.35
C GLN A 313 38.70 -0.48 4.46
N GLU A 314 39.40 -0.22 3.34
CA GLU A 314 40.83 0.07 3.37
C GLU A 314 41.11 1.41 4.07
N ALA A 315 40.35 2.45 3.75
CA ALA A 315 40.42 3.72 4.46
C ALA A 315 40.11 3.56 5.96
N LEU A 316 39.19 2.65 6.31
CA LEU A 316 38.85 2.34 7.70
C LEU A 316 40.02 1.75 8.48
N GLN A 317 40.79 0.86 7.84
CA GLN A 317 42.02 0.31 8.43
C GLN A 317 43.08 1.41 8.64
N ARG A 318 43.20 2.35 7.70
CA ARG A 318 44.12 3.50 7.79
C ARG A 318 43.74 4.50 8.89
N HIS A 319 42.45 4.64 9.20
CA HIS A 319 41.93 5.59 10.21
C HIS A 319 41.54 4.93 11.55
N GLU A 320 42.24 3.88 11.96
CA GLU A 320 42.08 3.25 13.28
C GLU A 320 40.64 2.79 13.58
N GLY A 321 39.89 2.40 12.55
CA GLY A 321 38.50 1.94 12.71
C GLY A 321 37.47 3.05 12.88
N ASN A 322 37.80 4.31 12.61
CA ASN A 322 36.82 5.42 12.65
C ASN A 322 36.01 5.52 11.34
N PRO A 323 34.72 5.10 11.31
CA PRO A 323 33.92 5.07 10.09
C PRO A 323 33.67 6.46 9.51
N THR A 324 33.51 7.48 10.37
CA THR A 324 33.27 8.86 9.96
C THR A 324 34.47 9.44 9.22
N ARG A 325 35.70 9.12 9.66
CA ARG A 325 36.92 9.59 8.99
C ARG A 325 37.16 8.85 7.68
N ALA A 326 37.01 7.53 7.70
CA ALA A 326 37.20 6.69 6.52
C ALA A 326 36.28 7.07 5.37
N LEU A 327 34.97 7.13 5.62
CA LEU A 327 33.98 7.46 4.59
C LEU A 327 34.14 8.90 4.10
N ARG A 328 34.49 9.83 4.99
CA ARG A 328 34.75 11.23 4.61
C ARG A 328 35.97 11.37 3.72
N GLU A 329 37.04 10.62 3.97
CA GLU A 329 38.20 10.58 3.10
C GLU A 329 37.80 10.18 1.68
N ILE A 330 37.04 9.10 1.53
CA ILE A 330 36.59 8.61 0.22
C ILE A 330 35.66 9.62 -0.46
N LEU A 331 34.69 10.19 0.26
CA LEU A 331 33.83 11.25 -0.27
C LEU A 331 34.63 12.48 -0.70
N GLN A 332 35.64 12.87 0.07
CA GLN A 332 36.51 14.00 -0.28
C GLN A 332 37.32 13.69 -1.53
N GLN A 333 37.94 12.51 -1.62
CA GLN A 333 38.68 12.09 -2.81
C GLN A 333 37.79 12.07 -4.06
N ALA A 334 36.56 11.56 -3.94
CA ALA A 334 35.60 11.56 -5.03
C ALA A 334 35.21 12.98 -5.46
N ILE A 335 35.00 13.91 -4.52
CA ILE A 335 34.73 15.32 -4.84
C ILE A 335 35.94 15.99 -5.51
N GLU A 336 37.16 15.74 -5.02
CA GLU A 336 38.40 16.31 -5.59
C GLU A 336 38.67 15.80 -7.01
N ARG A 337 38.31 14.54 -7.33
CA ARG A 337 38.40 14.01 -8.70
C ARG A 337 37.45 14.74 -9.68
N GLN A 338 36.41 15.43 -9.18
CA GLN A 338 35.52 16.26 -10.02
C GLN A 338 36.07 17.65 -10.32
N LYS A 339 37.26 17.99 -9.83
CA LYS A 339 37.85 19.32 -9.97
C LYS A 339 38.43 19.52 -11.38
N PRO A 340 37.94 20.53 -12.14
CA PRO A 340 38.50 20.84 -13.46
C PRO A 340 39.92 21.45 -13.36
N PRO A 341 40.74 21.36 -14.42
CA PRO A 341 42.02 22.05 -14.48
C PRO A 341 41.85 23.57 -14.57
N GLY A 342 42.81 24.32 -14.01
CA GLY A 342 42.88 25.79 -14.08
C GLY A 342 42.49 26.53 -12.80
N GLU A 343 42.33 27.84 -12.91
CA GLU A 343 41.93 28.70 -11.78
C GLU A 343 40.42 28.58 -11.49
N ARG A 344 40.07 28.59 -10.20
CA ARG A 344 38.69 28.44 -9.73
C ARG A 344 37.82 29.57 -10.26
N SER A 345 36.80 29.22 -11.05
CA SER A 345 35.77 30.15 -11.50
C SER A 345 34.40 29.82 -10.91
N MET A 346 33.65 30.85 -10.51
CA MET A 346 32.26 30.72 -10.06
C MET A 346 31.25 30.81 -11.20
N THR A 347 31.70 31.19 -12.41
CA THR A 347 30.83 31.46 -13.56
C THR A 347 30.99 30.45 -14.70
N ARG A 348 32.12 29.72 -14.76
CA ARG A 348 32.34 28.69 -15.77
C ARG A 348 31.52 27.43 -15.46
N THR A 349 30.89 26.87 -16.50
CA THR A 349 30.06 25.66 -16.42
C THR A 349 30.83 24.44 -15.93
N GLU A 350 32.10 24.30 -16.31
CA GLU A 350 32.98 23.19 -15.88
C GLU A 350 33.14 23.14 -14.36
N TRP A 351 33.26 24.30 -13.71
CA TRP A 351 33.46 24.41 -12.27
C TRP A 351 32.16 24.28 -11.47
N LEU A 352 31.01 24.28 -12.14
CA LEU A 352 29.70 24.34 -11.51
C LEU A 352 29.45 23.16 -10.57
N MET A 353 29.69 21.93 -11.02
CA MET A 353 29.41 20.72 -10.23
C MET A 353 30.30 20.66 -8.98
N TYR A 354 31.60 20.91 -9.15
CA TYR A 354 32.56 20.98 -8.05
C TYR A 354 32.18 22.08 -7.04
N ASN A 355 31.88 23.28 -7.51
CA ASN A 355 31.48 24.39 -6.65
C ASN A 355 30.17 24.08 -5.88
N ILE A 356 29.19 23.42 -6.50
CA ILE A 356 27.97 23.01 -5.80
C ILE A 356 28.32 22.03 -4.68
N LEU A 357 29.15 21.01 -4.95
CA LEU A 357 29.52 20.00 -3.96
C LEU A 357 30.26 20.62 -2.77
N GLU A 358 31.28 21.44 -3.06
CA GLU A 358 32.11 22.08 -2.05
C GLU A 358 31.30 23.07 -1.21
N LEU A 359 30.56 24.00 -1.83
CA LEU A 359 29.79 25.00 -1.09
C LEU A 359 28.66 24.36 -0.26
N LYS A 360 27.96 23.38 -0.83
CA LYS A 360 26.76 22.81 -0.20
C LYS A 360 27.07 21.78 0.89
N PHE A 361 28.03 20.91 0.66
CA PHE A 361 28.29 19.74 1.49
C PHE A 361 29.57 19.88 2.32
N VAL A 362 30.66 20.36 1.73
CA VAL A 362 31.92 20.56 2.44
C VAL A 362 31.83 21.79 3.35
N GLU A 363 31.53 22.97 2.80
CA GLU A 363 31.37 24.20 3.59
C GLU A 363 30.04 24.27 4.37
N GLY A 364 29.07 23.41 4.04
CA GLY A 364 27.78 23.33 4.74
C GLY A 364 26.86 24.54 4.52
N GLN A 365 27.03 25.30 3.45
CA GLN A 365 26.21 26.49 3.17
C GLN A 365 24.73 26.13 2.92
N LYS A 366 23.84 27.08 3.21
CA LYS A 366 22.40 26.93 2.92
C LYS A 366 22.15 27.03 1.42
N VAL A 367 21.16 26.28 0.93
CA VAL A 367 20.79 26.22 -0.51
C VAL A 367 20.62 27.62 -1.12
N ARG A 368 19.92 28.51 -0.41
CA ARG A 368 19.69 29.89 -0.84
C ARG A 368 20.99 30.70 -1.03
N ASP A 369 21.96 30.49 -0.15
CA ASP A 369 23.22 31.25 -0.15
C ASP A 369 24.13 30.72 -1.28
N VAL A 370 24.14 29.39 -1.49
CA VAL A 370 24.82 28.76 -2.63
C VAL A 370 24.22 29.23 -3.96
N ALA A 371 22.90 29.22 -4.09
CA ALA A 371 22.20 29.65 -5.30
C ALA A 371 22.52 31.12 -5.63
N ARG A 372 22.54 31.99 -4.61
CA ARG A 372 22.94 33.39 -4.76
C ARG A 372 24.39 33.53 -5.20
N ARG A 373 25.31 32.77 -4.59
CA ARG A 373 26.75 32.83 -4.88
C ARG A 373 27.07 32.35 -6.29
N LEU A 374 26.32 31.38 -6.80
CA LEU A 374 26.43 30.85 -8.16
C LEU A 374 25.50 31.56 -9.17
N ALA A 375 24.86 32.67 -8.78
CA ALA A 375 23.97 33.46 -9.62
C ALA A 375 22.85 32.65 -10.33
N MET A 376 22.24 31.69 -9.63
CA MET A 376 21.16 30.84 -10.16
C MET A 376 19.94 30.76 -9.23
N SER A 377 18.84 30.24 -9.76
CA SER A 377 17.64 29.97 -8.97
C SER A 377 17.81 28.72 -8.09
N GLU A 378 17.07 28.64 -6.97
CA GLU A 378 17.08 27.45 -6.11
C GLU A 378 16.63 26.18 -6.86
N SER A 379 15.62 26.31 -7.73
CA SER A 379 15.11 25.20 -8.54
C SER A 379 16.16 24.65 -9.50
N ASP A 380 16.99 25.51 -10.09
CA ASP A 380 18.08 25.10 -10.98
C ASP A 380 19.22 24.47 -10.17
N LEU A 381 19.56 25.05 -9.02
CA LEU A 381 20.54 24.49 -8.09
C LEU A 381 20.19 23.05 -7.69
N TYR A 382 18.93 22.74 -7.36
CA TYR A 382 18.53 21.37 -7.02
C TYR A 382 18.73 20.38 -8.18
N ARG A 383 18.48 20.80 -9.43
CA ARG A 383 18.70 19.94 -10.62
C ARG A 383 20.19 19.67 -10.81
N LYS A 384 21.02 20.71 -10.78
CA LYS A 384 22.47 20.62 -10.95
C LYS A 384 23.12 19.86 -9.79
N GLN A 385 22.61 20.03 -8.57
CA GLN A 385 23.04 19.26 -7.39
C GLN A 385 22.79 17.76 -7.59
N ARG A 386 21.67 17.36 -8.18
CA ARG A 386 21.39 15.93 -8.44
C ARG A 386 22.44 15.32 -9.35
N ILE A 387 22.74 16.00 -10.45
CA ILE A 387 23.78 15.59 -11.41
C ILE A 387 25.16 15.54 -10.73
N ALA A 388 25.47 16.53 -9.88
CA ALA A 388 26.74 16.54 -9.15
C ALA A 388 26.89 15.34 -8.21
N ILE A 389 25.81 14.92 -7.53
CA ILE A 389 25.81 13.72 -6.68
C ILE A 389 25.94 12.44 -7.52
N GLU A 390 25.21 12.34 -8.63
CA GLU A 390 25.30 11.21 -9.58
C GLU A 390 26.76 11.03 -10.07
N ASN A 391 27.44 12.14 -10.37
CA ASN A 391 28.85 12.11 -10.77
C ASN A 391 29.76 11.62 -9.64
N VAL A 392 29.57 12.07 -8.40
CA VAL A 392 30.37 11.59 -7.24
C VAL A 392 30.15 10.11 -7.01
N ALA A 393 28.90 9.64 -7.12
CA ALA A 393 28.59 8.22 -7.00
C ALA A 393 29.31 7.39 -8.07
N ARG A 394 29.31 7.84 -9.32
CA ARG A 394 30.08 7.21 -10.40
C ARG A 394 31.56 7.13 -10.07
N THR A 395 32.16 8.22 -9.60
CA THR A 395 33.57 8.25 -9.21
C THR A 395 33.89 7.29 -8.06
N ILE A 396 33.02 7.15 -7.07
CA ILE A 396 33.21 6.17 -5.97
C ILE A 396 33.14 4.73 -6.51
N ASN A 397 32.25 4.46 -7.46
CA ASN A 397 32.17 3.16 -8.11
C ASN A 397 33.44 2.85 -8.91
N ASP A 398 33.98 3.83 -9.64
CA ASP A 398 35.25 3.69 -10.35
C ASP A 398 36.41 3.43 -9.38
N MET A 399 36.45 4.12 -8.23
CA MET A 399 37.43 3.86 -7.16
C MET A 399 37.32 2.44 -6.59
N GLU A 400 36.11 1.92 -6.42
CA GLU A 400 35.88 0.53 -5.96
C GLU A 400 36.37 -0.48 -7.00
N ARG A 401 36.17 -0.20 -8.30
CA ARG A 401 36.63 -1.07 -9.40
C ARG A 401 38.14 -1.06 -9.57
N GLU A 402 38.77 0.11 -9.47
CA GLU A 402 40.23 0.26 -9.43
C GLU A 402 40.82 -0.60 -8.31
N GLN A 403 40.18 -0.61 -7.14
CA GLN A 403 40.59 -1.41 -6.00
C GLN A 403 40.40 -2.92 -6.21
N ASN A 404 39.35 -3.33 -6.93
CA ASN A 404 39.07 -4.72 -7.28
C ASN A 404 39.92 -5.23 -8.47
N GLY A 405 40.76 -4.39 -9.07
CA GLY A 405 41.60 -4.74 -10.23
C GLY A 405 40.83 -4.81 -11.56
N GLU A 406 39.68 -4.14 -11.64
CA GLU A 406 38.78 -4.15 -12.80
C GLU A 406 38.94 -2.84 -13.60
N PRO A 407 38.99 -2.87 -14.94
CA PRO A 407 39.32 -1.68 -15.73
C PRO A 407 38.22 -0.59 -15.61
N PRO A 408 38.61 0.70 -15.55
CA PRO A 408 37.67 1.81 -15.42
C PRO A 408 36.77 1.92 -16.66
N LEU A 409 35.57 2.49 -16.46
CA LEU A 409 34.68 2.84 -17.57
C LEU A 409 35.35 3.94 -18.39
N ALA A 410 35.58 3.68 -19.67
CA ALA A 410 36.14 4.68 -20.58
C ALA A 410 35.20 5.90 -20.60
N VAL A 411 35.70 7.03 -20.07
CA VAL A 411 35.06 8.33 -20.24
C VAL A 411 35.25 8.71 -21.70
N GLU A 412 34.18 8.60 -22.50
CA GLU A 412 34.13 9.15 -23.84
C GLU A 412 34.18 10.67 -23.69
N MET A 413 35.40 11.23 -23.71
CA MET A 413 35.61 12.66 -23.82
C MET A 413 35.10 13.09 -25.19
N VAL A 414 33.89 13.66 -25.21
CA VAL A 414 33.41 14.43 -26.35
C VAL A 414 34.37 15.61 -26.51
N GLN A 415 35.32 15.47 -27.43
CA GLN A 415 36.01 16.60 -28.03
C GLN A 415 34.95 17.37 -28.82
N GLU A 416 34.50 18.51 -28.27
CA GLU A 416 33.94 19.58 -29.08
C GLU A 416 35.10 20.12 -29.92
N ASP A 417 35.18 19.68 -31.17
CA ASP A 417 35.99 20.32 -32.20
C ASP A 417 35.45 21.74 -32.44
N ASP A 418 36.35 22.71 -32.39
CA ASP A 418 36.17 24.08 -32.88
C ASP A 418 35.75 24.07 -34.36
N GLU A 419 34.59 24.66 -34.68
CA GLU A 419 34.35 25.44 -35.91
C GLU A 419 33.27 26.50 -35.73
#